data_AF-A0A530BGV4-F1
#
_entry.id   AF-A0A530BGV4-F1
#
_cell.length_a   1.000
_cell.length_b   1.000
_cell.length_c   1.000
_cell.angle_alpha   90.00
_cell.angle_beta   90.00
_cell.angle_gamma   90.00
#
_symmetry.space_group_name_H-M   'P 1'
#
loop_
_entity.id
_entity.type
_entity.pdbx_description
1 polymer ?
#
loop_
_entity_poly.entity_id
_entity_poly.type
_entity_poly.pdbx_seq_one_letter_code
_entity_poly.pdbx_strand_id
1 'polypeptide(L)' 'MKTILEKALGRQRVLVKENERAVALYKGEIQAVLMPGEHWLANRRGNLEISRHDLKNPEFVSAYEKAL' A
#
# COMPACT_ATOMS: atom_id res chain seq x y z
N MET A 1 4.64 16.45 -3.25
CA MET A 1 6.02 16.80 -2.87
C MET A 1 6.22 16.27 -1.44
N LYS A 2 7.14 15.33 -1.20
CA LYS A 2 7.39 14.79 0.16
C LYS A 2 8.06 15.88 0.99
N THR A 3 7.51 16.20 2.14
CA THR A 3 8.10 17.21 3.04
C THR A 3 9.41 16.70 3.63
N ILE A 4 10.32 17.62 3.98
CA ILE A 4 11.60 17.28 4.64
C ILE A 4 11.34 16.49 5.95
N LEU A 5 10.25 16.82 6.64
CA LEU A 5 9.80 16.15 7.85
C LEU A 5 9.41 14.68 7.61
N GLU A 6 8.72 14.37 6.52
CA GLU A 6 8.37 12.98 6.16
C GLU A 6 9.60 12.12 5.86
N LYS A 7 10.61 12.72 5.18
CA LYS A 7 11.91 12.07 4.97
C LYS A 7 12.65 11.81 6.29
N ALA A 8 12.63 12.76 7.21
CA ALA A 8 13.30 12.64 8.51
C ALA A 8 12.62 11.64 9.45
N LEU A 9 11.28 11.66 9.52
CA LEU A 9 10.50 10.76 10.38
C LEU A 9 10.40 9.33 9.83
N GLY A 10 10.77 9.13 8.56
CA GLY A 10 10.61 7.84 7.88
C GLY A 10 9.16 7.39 7.88
N ARG A 11 8.24 8.32 7.60
CA ARG A 11 6.81 8.06 7.46
C ARG A 11 6.33 8.42 6.06
N GLN A 12 5.36 7.67 5.56
CA GLN A 12 4.72 7.91 4.28
C GLN A 12 3.22 7.95 4.47
N ARG A 13 2.59 8.99 3.93
CA ARG A 13 1.13 9.06 3.82
C ARG A 13 0.64 8.21 2.65
N VAL A 14 -0.36 7.39 2.90
CA VAL A 14 -1.02 6.52 1.91
C VAL A 14 -2.51 6.80 1.93
N LEU A 15 -3.04 7.30 0.82
CA LEU A 15 -4.47 7.45 0.60
C LEU A 15 -5.02 6.18 -0.06
N VAL A 16 -6.07 5.60 0.53
CA VAL A 16 -6.82 4.44 0.00
C VAL A 16 -8.22 4.93 -0.36
N LYS A 17 -8.66 4.70 -1.60
CA LYS A 17 -9.99 5.13 -2.05
C LYS A 17 -11.07 4.23 -1.48
N GLU A 18 -12.32 4.69 -1.50
CA GLU A 18 -13.49 3.92 -1.04
C GLU A 18 -13.66 2.59 -1.79
N ASN A 19 -13.34 2.57 -3.07
CA ASN A 19 -13.39 1.38 -3.90
C ASN A 19 -12.09 0.58 -3.89
N GLU A 20 -11.16 0.83 -2.97
CA GLU A 20 -9.88 0.13 -2.90
C GLU A 20 -9.70 -0.53 -1.53
N ARG A 21 -9.02 -1.67 -1.51
CA ARG A 21 -8.31 -2.19 -0.34
C ARG A 21 -6.83 -2.11 -0.61
N ALA A 22 -6.04 -1.96 0.43
CA ALA A 22 -4.59 -2.03 0.29
C ALA A 22 -3.97 -2.90 1.37
N VAL A 23 -2.95 -3.67 1.00
CA VAL A 23 -2.09 -4.39 1.95
C VAL A 23 -0.78 -3.64 2.03
N ALA A 24 -0.41 -3.24 3.24
CA ALA A 24 0.87 -2.62 3.53
C ALA A 24 1.89 -3.69 3.92
N LEU A 25 2.97 -3.76 3.15
CA LEU A 25 4.12 -4.62 3.41
C LEU A 25 5.28 -3.74 3.86
N TYR A 26 5.90 -4.08 4.98
CA TYR A 26 7.11 -3.41 5.45
C TYR A 26 8.23 -4.43 5.55
N LYS A 27 9.27 -4.25 4.73
CA LYS A 27 10.37 -5.23 4.59
C LYS A 27 9.88 -6.65 4.23
N GLY A 28 8.86 -6.74 3.39
CA GLY A 28 8.26 -8.01 2.94
C GLY A 28 7.27 -8.64 3.92
N GLU A 29 7.06 -8.07 5.11
CA GLU A 29 6.09 -8.57 6.08
C GLU A 29 4.78 -7.79 6.01
N ILE A 30 3.65 -8.50 6.13
CA ILE A 30 2.32 -7.86 6.20
C ILE A 30 2.23 -7.08 7.51
N GLN A 31 2.17 -5.76 7.39
CA GLN A 31 2.02 -4.87 8.53
C GLN A 31 0.55 -4.57 8.81
N ALA A 32 -0.25 -4.35 7.77
CA ALA A 32 -1.65 -3.99 7.90
C ALA A 32 -2.46 -4.23 6.61
N VAL A 33 -3.76 -4.47 6.78
CA VAL A 33 -4.76 -4.32 5.72
C VAL A 33 -5.45 -2.98 5.94
N LEU A 34 -5.36 -2.09 4.97
CA LEU A 34 -5.86 -0.72 5.04
C LEU A 34 -7.28 -0.62 4.50
N MET A 35 -8.13 0.05 5.28
CA MET A 35 -9.46 0.48 4.87
C MET A 35 -9.37 1.79 4.05
N PRO A 36 -10.43 2.21 3.34
CA PRO A 36 -10.51 3.55 2.77
C PRO A 36 -10.15 4.64 3.78
N GLY A 37 -9.43 5.66 3.32
CA GLY A 37 -8.98 6.78 4.14
C GLY A 37 -7.49 7.09 4.00
N GLU A 38 -7.03 8.07 4.79
CA GLU A 38 -5.62 8.45 4.88
C GLU A 38 -4.90 7.73 6.01
N HIS A 39 -3.77 7.09 5.69
CA HIS A 39 -2.96 6.32 6.63
C HIS A 39 -1.52 6.84 6.68
N TRP A 40 -0.95 6.90 7.87
CA TRP A 40 0.45 7.27 8.09
C TRP A 40 1.26 6.04 8.47
N LEU A 41 2.07 5.54 7.52
CA LEU A 41 2.80 4.29 7.68
C LEU A 41 4.30 4.53 7.83
N ALA A 42 4.97 3.62 8.53
CA ALA A 42 6.43 3.64 8.59
C ALA A 42 7.00 3.29 7.21
N ASN A 43 7.91 4.13 6.73
CA ASN A 43 8.67 3.91 5.51
C ASN A 43 10.14 4.33 5.70
N ARG A 44 10.77 3.81 6.76
CA ARG A 44 12.20 4.05 6.97
C ARG A 44 12.99 3.33 5.87
N ARG A 45 13.92 4.07 5.26
CA ARG A 45 14.78 3.56 4.17
C ARG A 45 14.03 3.05 2.93
N GLY A 46 12.76 3.43 2.73
CA GLY A 46 12.04 3.12 1.50
C GLY A 46 11.47 1.70 1.39
N ASN A 47 11.38 0.94 2.47
CA ASN A 47 10.94 -0.47 2.46
C ASN A 47 9.42 -0.69 2.58
N LEU A 48 8.61 0.36 2.44
CA LEU A 48 7.15 0.24 2.43
C LEU A 48 6.65 -0.02 1.02
N GLU A 49 5.95 -1.13 0.86
CA GLU A 49 5.24 -1.51 -0.36
C GLU A 49 3.73 -1.52 -0.10
N ILE A 50 2.94 -1.07 -1.08
CA ILE A 50 1.49 -1.00 -0.99
C ILE A 50 0.90 -1.79 -2.15
N SER A 51 0.35 -2.97 -1.87
CA SER A 51 -0.44 -3.74 -2.83
C SER A 51 -1.88 -3.23 -2.80
N ARG A 52 -2.41 -2.77 -3.93
CA ARG A 52 -3.78 -2.22 -4.04
C ARG A 52 -4.68 -3.19 -4.77
N HIS A 53 -5.92 -3.30 -4.29
CA HIS A 53 -6.96 -4.14 -4.85
C HIS A 53 -8.21 -3.30 -5.08
N ASP A 54 -8.68 -3.25 -6.33
CA ASP A 54 -9.96 -2.60 -6.65
C ASP A 54 -11.10 -3.50 -6.17
N LEU A 55 -12.09 -2.89 -5.52
CA LEU A 55 -13.32 -3.55 -5.07
C LEU A 55 -14.45 -3.44 -6.09
N LYS A 56 -14.35 -2.53 -7.08
CA LYS A 56 -15.35 -2.42 -8.15
C LYS A 56 -15.36 -3.65 -9.05
N ASN A 57 -14.17 -4.18 -9.31
CA ASN A 57 -14.00 -5.43 -10.02
C ASN A 57 -13.29 -6.39 -9.06
N PRO A 58 -14.02 -7.21 -8.29
CA PRO A 58 -13.44 -8.17 -7.35
C PRO A 58 -12.85 -9.38 -8.08
N GLU A 59 -12.15 -9.13 -9.18
CA GLU A 59 -11.45 -10.14 -9.97
C GLU A 59 -10.05 -10.36 -9.40
N PHE A 60 -9.71 -11.62 -9.20
CA PHE A 60 -8.34 -12.02 -8.88
C PHE A 60 -7.50 -11.80 -10.14
N VAL A 61 -6.68 -10.76 -10.16
CA VAL A 61 -5.78 -10.48 -11.29
C VAL A 61 -4.38 -11.01 -10.96
N SER A 62 -3.98 -12.11 -11.59
CA SER A 62 -2.61 -12.62 -11.50
C SER A 62 -1.84 -12.34 -12.79
N ALA A 63 -0.62 -11.80 -12.68
CA ALA A 63 0.28 -11.67 -13.84
C ALA A 63 0.69 -13.03 -14.45
N TYR A 64 0.39 -14.13 -13.77
CA TYR A 64 0.69 -15.51 -14.17
C TYR A 64 -0.57 -16.30 -14.57
N GLU A 65 -1.71 -15.62 -14.73
CA GLU A 65 -3.01 -16.27 -14.96
C GLU A 65 -3.12 -17.00 -16.31
N LYS A 66 -2.16 -16.77 -17.22
CA LYS A 66 -1.92 -17.69 -18.32
C LYS A 66 -0.89 -18.74 -17.89
N ALA A 67 -1.34 -19.72 -17.12
CA ALA A 67 -0.68 -21.02 -17.14
C ALA A 67 -0.97 -21.66 -18.51
N LEU A 68 0.11 -21.92 -19.26
CA LEU A 68 0.28 -22.70 -20.51
C LEU A 68 -0.99 -23.15 -21.26
#